data_AF-A0A067T6R5-F1
#
_entry.id   AF-A0A067T6R5-F1
#
_cell.length_a   1.000
_cell.length_b   1.000
_cell.length_c   1.000
_cell.angle_alpha   90.00
_cell.angle_beta   90.00
_cell.angle_gamma   90.00
#
_symmetry.space_group_name_H-M   'P 1'
#
loop_
_entity.id
_entity.type
_entity.pdbx_description
1 polymer ?
#
loop_
_entity_poly.entity_id
_entity_poly.type
_entity_poly.pdbx_seq_one_letter_code
_entity_poly.pdbx_strand_id
1 'polypeptide(L)'
;MLFTYLRWYQGTVAAEKKEPNFKAKHKEDIYKNRYQLQPWIAIYALVMCVLILVFNGCYVFTRPGPWRVARELEDPPLQTDPDIGNWVPTFVSSYLALPVFLLSVLGYKLIYRTRMVPLDEMRFDRGQVPEIHEEPPTTRWGKILAVLF
;
A
#
# COMPACT_ATOMS: atom_id res chain seq x y z
N MET A 1 0.34 -4.91 -2.33
CA MET A 1 0.81 -6.32 -2.22
C MET A 1 0.80 -6.86 -0.79
N LEU A 2 1.22 -6.10 0.23
CA LEU A 2 1.29 -6.60 1.62
C LEU A 2 -0.10 -6.86 2.25
N PHE A 3 -1.02 -5.90 2.12
CA PHE A 3 -2.39 -6.03 2.60
C PHE A 3 -3.14 -7.21 1.95
N THR A 4 -2.98 -7.37 0.64
CA THR A 4 -3.57 -8.48 -0.12
C THR A 4 -3.02 -9.83 0.35
N TYR A 5 -1.73 -9.90 0.67
CA TYR A 5 -1.11 -11.10 1.22
C TYR A 5 -1.62 -11.43 2.63
N LEU A 6 -1.68 -10.45 3.54
CA LEU A 6 -2.19 -10.65 4.91
C LEU A 6 -3.62 -11.17 4.90
N ARG A 7 -4.45 -10.57 4.05
CA ARG A 7 -5.82 -10.96 3.85
C ARG A 7 -5.95 -12.36 3.24
N TRP A 8 -5.12 -12.69 2.25
CA TRP A 8 -5.05 -14.04 1.69
C TRP A 8 -4.67 -15.08 2.76
N TYR A 9 -3.67 -14.79 3.60
CA TYR A 9 -3.28 -15.66 4.70
C TYR A 9 -4.44 -15.90 5.66
N GLN A 10 -5.14 -14.83 6.09
CA GLN A 10 -6.33 -14.95 6.93
C GLN A 10 -7.44 -15.78 6.26
N GLY A 11 -7.64 -15.62 4.96
CA GLY A 11 -8.56 -16.43 4.17
C GLY A 11 -8.20 -17.92 4.17
N THR A 12 -6.93 -18.27 3.99
CA THR A 12 -6.50 -19.69 4.04
C THR A 12 -6.75 -20.30 5.42
N VAL A 13 -6.51 -19.55 6.50
CA VAL A 13 -6.79 -20.02 7.87
C VAL A 13 -8.30 -20.18 8.11
N ALA A 14 -9.13 -19.30 7.56
CA ALA A 14 -10.58 -19.44 7.63
C ALA A 14 -11.08 -20.67 6.84
N ALA A 15 -10.51 -20.92 5.66
CA ALA A 15 -10.82 -22.09 4.84
C ALA A 15 -10.37 -23.41 5.50
N GLU A 16 -9.17 -23.45 6.09
CA GLU A 16 -8.68 -24.59 6.89
C GLU A 16 -9.63 -24.94 8.03
N LYS A 17 -10.25 -23.94 8.68
CA LYS A 17 -11.24 -24.18 9.75
C LYS A 17 -12.57 -24.73 9.22
N LYS A 18 -12.94 -24.40 7.99
CA LYS A 18 -14.21 -24.82 7.36
C LYS A 18 -14.11 -26.22 6.76
N GLU A 19 -12.96 -26.56 6.19
CA GLU A 19 -12.72 -27.82 5.48
C GLU A 19 -11.56 -28.61 6.11
N PRO A 20 -11.81 -29.78 6.72
CA PRO A 20 -10.76 -30.54 7.41
C PRO A 20 -9.68 -31.09 6.47
N ASN A 21 -10.00 -31.32 5.18
CA ASN A 21 -9.07 -31.84 4.18
C ASN A 21 -8.37 -30.75 3.34
N PHE A 22 -8.58 -29.47 3.65
CA PHE A 22 -8.07 -28.33 2.87
C PHE A 22 -6.54 -28.38 2.68
N LYS A 23 -5.82 -28.67 3.76
CA LYS A 23 -4.35 -28.73 3.76
C LYS A 23 -3.79 -29.84 2.89
N ALA A 24 -4.47 -30.98 2.84
CA ALA A 24 -4.08 -32.10 1.98
C ALA A 24 -4.34 -31.77 0.50
N LYS A 25 -5.49 -31.16 0.19
CA LYS A 25 -5.89 -30.77 -1.17
C LYS A 25 -4.97 -29.71 -1.79
N HIS A 26 -4.53 -28.72 -1.02
CA HIS A 26 -3.77 -27.57 -1.52
C HIS A 26 -2.28 -27.57 -1.14
N LYS A 27 -1.72 -28.73 -0.78
CA LYS A 27 -0.32 -28.85 -0.33
C LYS A 27 0.69 -28.30 -1.33
N GLU A 28 0.58 -28.70 -2.60
CA GLU A 28 1.52 -28.35 -3.66
C GLU A 28 1.35 -26.91 -4.19
N ASP A 29 0.15 -26.35 -4.04
CA ASP A 29 -0.18 -25.01 -4.55
C ASP A 29 0.07 -23.91 -3.52
N ILE A 30 -0.58 -24.02 -2.35
CA ILE A 30 -0.63 -22.96 -1.35
C ILE A 30 0.56 -23.06 -0.39
N TYR A 31 0.80 -24.25 0.15
CA TYR A 31 1.77 -24.42 1.24
C TYR A 31 3.21 -24.52 0.77
N LYS A 32 3.45 -24.97 -0.47
CA LYS A 32 4.78 -25.00 -1.08
C LYS A 32 5.43 -23.60 -1.12
N ASN A 33 4.64 -22.57 -1.38
CA ASN A 33 5.10 -21.19 -1.52
C ASN A 33 4.91 -20.35 -0.24
N ARG A 34 4.38 -20.93 0.85
CA ARG A 34 4.12 -20.21 2.10
C ARG A 34 5.37 -20.20 2.96
N TYR A 35 5.94 -19.01 3.19
CA TYR A 35 7.09 -18.86 4.07
C TYR A 35 6.67 -19.04 5.53
N GLN A 36 7.55 -19.65 6.33
CA GLN A 36 7.23 -20.07 7.70
C GLN A 36 6.96 -18.91 8.66
N LEU A 37 7.65 -17.78 8.50
CA LEU A 37 7.46 -16.60 9.37
C LEU A 37 6.38 -15.64 8.86
N GLN A 38 5.67 -16.00 7.78
CA GLN A 38 4.47 -15.30 7.40
C GLN A 38 3.33 -15.70 8.36
N PRO A 39 2.56 -14.74 8.93
CA PRO A 39 2.36 -13.37 8.44
C PRO A 39 3.12 -12.31 9.26
N TRP A 40 3.90 -12.69 10.28
CA TRP A 40 4.51 -11.76 11.23
C TRP A 40 5.45 -10.74 10.59
N ILE A 41 6.30 -11.16 9.65
CA ILE A 41 7.18 -10.24 8.91
C ILE A 41 6.37 -9.22 8.10
N ALA A 42 5.24 -9.64 7.54
CA ALA A 42 4.38 -8.75 6.78
C ALA A 42 3.68 -7.72 7.68
N ILE A 43 3.23 -8.13 8.87
CA ILE A 43 2.68 -7.20 9.86
C ILE A 43 3.76 -6.22 10.32
N TYR A 44 4.95 -6.72 10.64
CA TYR A 44 6.08 -5.89 11.05
C TYR A 44 6.44 -4.85 9.99
N ALA A 45 6.58 -5.26 8.73
CA ALA A 45 6.87 -4.33 7.62
C ALA A 45 5.77 -3.27 7.46
N LEU A 46 4.49 -3.66 7.58
CA LEU A 46 3.37 -2.72 7.50
C LEU A 46 3.44 -1.69 8.62
N VAL A 47 3.65 -2.15 9.86
CA VAL A 47 3.76 -1.29 11.04
C VAL A 47 4.94 -0.35 10.89
N MET A 48 6.12 -0.84 10.50
CA MET A 48 7.30 -0.01 10.28
C MET A 48 7.08 1.04 9.19
N CYS A 49 6.44 0.68 8.07
CA CYS A 49 6.09 1.66 7.03
C CYS A 49 5.16 2.76 7.56
N VAL A 50 4.12 2.39 8.32
CA VAL A 50 3.21 3.37 8.93
C VAL A 50 3.93 4.26 9.93
N LEU A 51 4.77 3.68 10.79
CA LEU A 51 5.57 4.44 11.76
C LEU A 51 6.51 5.41 11.04
N ILE A 52 7.25 4.96 10.02
CA ILE A 52 8.14 5.82 9.25
C ILE A 52 7.35 6.97 8.62
N LEU A 53 6.20 6.70 7.99
CA LEU A 53 5.39 7.75 7.38
C LEU A 53 4.86 8.79 8.40
N VAL A 54 4.46 8.36 9.59
CA VAL A 54 3.96 9.24 10.65
C VAL A 54 5.11 10.05 11.28
N PHE A 55 6.21 9.37 11.60
CA PHE A 55 7.35 9.95 12.31
C PHE A 55 8.38 10.63 11.40
N ASN A 56 8.29 10.51 10.07
CA ASN A 56 9.23 11.11 9.12
C ASN A 56 9.42 12.61 9.34
N GLY A 57 8.33 13.34 9.56
CA GLY A 57 8.32 14.79 9.77
C GLY A 57 8.13 15.22 11.22
N CYS A 58 8.36 14.35 12.22
CA CYS A 58 8.02 14.64 13.62
C CYS A 58 8.72 15.91 14.16
N TYR A 59 9.89 16.25 13.61
CA TYR A 59 10.60 17.49 13.89
C TYR A 59 9.74 18.76 13.69
N VAL A 60 8.84 18.75 12.69
CA VAL A 60 7.94 19.87 12.41
C VAL A 60 7.03 20.19 13.59
N PHE A 61 6.67 19.20 14.41
CA PHE A 61 5.77 19.38 15.57
C PHE A 61 6.50 19.69 16.88
N THR A 62 7.81 19.43 16.95
CA THR A 62 8.60 19.57 18.18
C THR A 62 9.45 20.85 18.22
N ARG A 63 9.55 21.55 17.09
CA ARG A 63 10.27 22.81 16.99
C ARG A 63 9.52 23.97 17.70
N PRO A 64 10.21 24.83 18.46
CA PRO A 64 9.63 26.04 19.03
C PRO A 64 9.51 27.18 17.98
N GLY A 65 8.43 27.95 18.02
CA GLY A 65 8.19 29.13 17.15
C GLY A 65 6.75 29.24 16.60
N PRO A 66 6.46 30.27 15.78
CA PRO A 66 5.14 30.46 15.15
C PRO A 66 4.99 29.74 13.79
N TRP A 67 3.90 28.99 13.61
CA TRP A 67 3.49 28.44 12.32
C TRP A 67 2.96 29.55 11.40
N ARG A 68 3.73 29.91 10.36
CA ARG A 68 3.39 31.02 9.44
C ARG A 68 3.47 30.59 7.98
N VAL A 69 2.36 30.78 7.26
CA VAL A 69 2.25 30.47 5.82
C VAL A 69 2.52 31.72 4.96
N ALA A 70 2.17 32.89 5.47
CA ALA A 70 2.42 34.19 4.84
C ALA A 70 3.15 35.11 5.83
N ARG A 71 3.83 36.15 5.31
CA ARG A 71 4.44 37.21 6.11
C ARG A 71 3.54 38.43 6.09
N GLU A 72 3.36 39.03 7.26
CA GLU A 72 2.80 40.38 7.40
C GLU A 72 3.92 41.42 7.50
N LEU A 73 3.59 42.70 7.29
CA LEU A 73 4.58 43.78 7.20
C LEU A 73 5.34 44.01 8.53
N GLU A 74 4.71 43.67 9.66
CA GLU A 74 5.22 43.88 11.02
C GLU A 74 5.88 42.63 11.62
N ASP A 75 6.02 41.56 10.84
CA ASP A 75 6.52 40.30 11.35
C ASP A 75 8.04 40.32 11.64
N PRO A 76 8.48 39.79 12.80
CA PRO A 76 9.91 39.62 13.06
C PRO A 76 10.56 38.70 12.01
N PRO A 77 11.89 38.83 11.80
CA PRO A 77 12.61 38.04 10.80
C PRO A 77 12.43 36.54 11.08
N LEU A 78 12.19 35.77 10.02
CA LEU A 78 12.01 34.33 10.12
C LEU A 78 13.27 33.67 10.70
N GLN A 79 13.12 33.01 11.83
CA GLN A 79 14.15 32.14 12.38
C GLN A 79 14.18 30.86 11.54
N THR A 80 14.98 30.85 10.48
CA THR A 80 15.27 29.64 9.68
C THR A 80 16.43 28.89 10.30
N ASP A 81 16.23 27.60 10.54
CA ASP A 81 17.32 26.69 10.87
C ASP A 81 18.11 26.46 9.56
N PRO A 82 19.42 26.75 9.51
CA PRO A 82 20.21 26.62 8.28
C PRO A 82 20.22 25.20 7.71
N ASP A 83 20.03 24.17 8.55
CA ASP A 83 20.14 22.77 8.12
C ASP A 83 18.82 22.18 7.60
N ILE A 84 17.68 22.72 8.05
CA ILE A 84 16.35 22.14 7.80
C ILE A 84 15.44 23.07 6.98
N GLY A 85 15.62 24.38 7.12
CA GLY A 85 14.87 25.40 6.41
C GLY A 85 13.55 25.80 7.08
N ASN A 86 12.57 26.14 6.24
CA ASN A 86 11.29 26.73 6.62
C ASN A 86 10.24 25.68 7.01
N TRP A 87 9.39 26.04 7.97
CA TRP A 87 8.40 25.12 8.56
C TRP A 87 7.42 24.50 7.56
N VAL A 88 6.78 25.34 6.76
CA VAL A 88 5.72 24.95 5.82
C VAL A 88 6.25 24.04 4.71
N PRO A 89 7.34 24.38 3.99
CA PRO A 89 7.86 23.49 2.96
C PRO A 89 8.35 22.15 3.53
N THR A 90 8.96 22.13 4.73
CA THR A 90 9.33 20.86 5.39
C THR A 90 8.10 20.01 5.73
N PHE A 91 7.04 20.62 6.28
CA PHE A 91 5.77 19.94 6.54
C PHE A 91 5.18 19.34 5.27
N VAL A 92 5.06 20.15 4.20
CA VAL A 92 4.50 19.71 2.93
C VAL A 92 5.36 18.59 2.34
N SER A 93 6.69 18.74 2.28
CA SER A 93 7.55 17.70 1.71
C SER A 93 7.52 16.38 2.48
N SER A 94 7.44 16.42 3.82
CA SER A 94 7.41 15.22 4.66
C SER A 94 6.07 14.49 4.60
N TYR A 95 4.96 15.22 4.45
CA TYR A 95 3.62 14.64 4.60
C TYR A 95 2.79 14.61 3.32
N LEU A 96 3.19 15.25 2.22
CA LEU A 96 2.45 15.24 0.94
C LEU A 96 2.25 13.82 0.38
N ALA A 97 3.17 12.90 0.66
CA ALA A 97 3.06 11.51 0.21
C ALA A 97 1.83 10.79 0.78
N LEU A 98 1.39 11.14 2.00
CA LEU A 98 0.24 10.52 2.66
C LEU A 98 -1.09 10.77 1.93
N PRO A 99 -1.54 12.02 1.69
CA PRO A 99 -2.77 12.28 0.97
C PRO A 99 -2.70 11.79 -0.48
N VAL A 100 -1.55 11.89 -1.14
CA VAL A 100 -1.37 11.33 -2.49
C VAL A 100 -1.58 9.82 -2.49
N PHE A 101 -0.95 9.10 -1.55
CA PHE A 101 -1.12 7.67 -1.39
C PHE A 101 -2.58 7.28 -1.12
N LEU A 102 -3.24 7.96 -0.17
CA LEU A 102 -4.64 7.70 0.14
C LEU A 102 -5.54 7.97 -1.07
N LEU A 103 -5.29 9.06 -1.82
CA LEU A 103 -6.03 9.39 -3.02
C LEU A 103 -5.82 8.32 -4.11
N SER A 104 -4.60 7.80 -4.29
CA SER A 104 -4.35 6.71 -5.24
C SER A 104 -5.06 5.41 -4.84
N VAL A 105 -4.98 5.01 -3.57
CA VAL A 105 -5.59 3.76 -3.08
C VAL A 105 -7.11 3.84 -3.10
N LEU A 106 -7.67 4.93 -2.55
CA LEU A 106 -9.11 5.15 -2.51
C LEU A 106 -9.66 5.46 -3.90
N GLY A 107 -8.94 6.24 -4.71
CA GLY A 107 -9.29 6.57 -6.08
C GLY A 107 -9.38 5.33 -6.97
N TYR A 108 -8.39 4.43 -6.89
CA TYR A 108 -8.46 3.13 -7.56
C TYR A 108 -9.72 2.35 -7.14
N LYS A 109 -9.99 2.28 -5.84
CA LYS A 109 -11.16 1.55 -5.33
C LYS A 109 -12.49 2.21 -5.73
N LEU A 110 -12.55 3.54 -5.80
CA LEU A 110 -13.73 4.30 -6.18
C LEU A 110 -14.06 4.14 -7.67
N ILE A 111 -13.03 4.22 -8.53
CA ILE A 111 -13.16 4.09 -9.99
C ILE A 111 -13.56 2.66 -10.37
N TYR A 112 -12.79 1.67 -9.91
CA TYR A 112 -13.02 0.27 -10.28
C TYR A 112 -14.08 -0.43 -9.42
N ARG A 113 -14.60 0.26 -8.39
CA ARG A 113 -15.62 -0.26 -7.46
C ARG A 113 -15.33 -1.69 -7.00
N THR A 114 -14.07 -1.96 -6.68
CA THR A 114 -13.63 -3.33 -6.37
C THR A 114 -14.31 -3.82 -5.08
N ARG A 115 -15.09 -4.90 -5.20
CA ARG A 115 -15.74 -5.55 -4.04
C ARG A 115 -14.67 -6.20 -3.18
N MET A 116 -14.63 -5.84 -1.89
CA MET A 116 -13.87 -6.60 -0.91
C MET A 116 -14.65 -7.90 -0.63
N VAL A 117 -14.11 -9.04 -1.08
CA VAL A 117 -14.73 -10.35 -0.86
C VAL A 117 -14.65 -10.71 0.63
N PRO A 118 -15.73 -11.03 1.34
CA PRO A 118 -15.68 -11.56 2.70
C PRO A 118 -14.72 -12.76 2.83
N LEU A 119 -14.13 -12.99 4.02
CA LEU A 119 -13.13 -14.07 4.20
C LEU A 119 -13.73 -15.46 3.96
N ASP A 120 -15.00 -15.63 4.29
CA ASP A 120 -15.81 -16.86 4.14
C ASP A 120 -16.26 -17.13 2.70
N GLU A 121 -16.29 -16.09 1.85
CA GLU A 121 -16.60 -16.18 0.42
C GLU A 121 -15.35 -16.43 -0.44
N MET A 122 -14.15 -16.45 0.14
CA MET A 122 -12.91 -16.69 -0.61
C MET A 122 -12.86 -18.11 -1.15
N ARG A 123 -12.62 -18.23 -2.46
CA ARG A 123 -12.44 -19.51 -3.15
C ARG A 123 -10.97 -19.71 -3.48
N PHE A 124 -10.43 -20.86 -3.08
CA PHE A 124 -9.02 -21.23 -3.30
C PHE A 124 -8.83 -22.31 -4.38
N ASP A 125 -9.92 -22.69 -5.05
CA ASP A 125 -9.88 -23.57 -6.19
C ASP A 125 -9.54 -22.78 -7.46
N ARG A 126 -8.66 -23.32 -8.30
CA ARG A 126 -8.28 -22.67 -9.57
C ARG A 126 -9.42 -22.60 -10.58
N GLY A 127 -10.54 -23.31 -10.37
CA GLY A 127 -11.64 -23.37 -11.34
C GLY A 127 -11.18 -23.76 -12.75
N GLN A 128 -12.04 -23.57 -13.76
CA GLN A 128 -11.59 -23.42 -15.14
C GLN A 128 -11.41 -21.93 -15.39
N VAL A 129 -10.19 -21.42 -15.27
CA VAL A 129 -9.87 -20.08 -15.76
C VAL A 129 -9.81 -20.20 -17.28
N PRO A 130 -10.69 -19.51 -18.05
CA PRO A 130 -10.49 -19.45 -19.49
C PRO A 130 -9.11 -18.84 -19.74
N GLU A 131 -8.29 -19.51 -20.54
CA GLU A 131 -6.95 -19.05 -20.87
C GLU A 131 -7.06 -17.64 -21.46
N ILE A 132 -6.57 -16.63 -20.72
CA ILE A 132 -6.61 -15.23 -21.17
C ILE A 132 -5.62 -15.14 -22.32
N HIS A 133 -6.14 -15.30 -23.54
CA HIS A 133 -5.39 -14.97 -24.74
C HIS A 133 -5.23 -13.46 -24.78
N GLU A 134 -4.04 -12.97 -24.45
CA GLU A 134 -3.68 -11.58 -24.72
C GLU A 134 -3.68 -11.41 -26.25
N GLU A 135 -4.65 -10.66 -26.78
CA GLU A 135 -4.66 -10.34 -28.20
C GLU A 135 -3.39 -9.56 -28.54
N PRO A 136 -2.61 -9.96 -29.55
CA PRO A 136 -1.37 -9.28 -29.88
C PRO A 136 -1.67 -7.83 -30.24
N PRO A 137 -0.90 -6.85 -29.73
CA PRO A 137 -1.19 -5.43 -29.92
C PRO A 137 -1.20 -5.09 -31.42
N THR A 138 -2.39 -4.75 -31.94
CA THR A 138 -2.60 -4.44 -33.35
C THR A 138 -2.11 -3.03 -33.71
N THR A 139 -2.09 -2.13 -32.73
CA THR A 139 -1.72 -0.72 -32.93
C THR A 139 -0.22 -0.51 -32.73
N ARG A 140 0.41 0.36 -33.54
CA ARG A 140 1.84 0.70 -33.44
C ARG A 140 2.26 1.17 -32.04
N TRP A 141 1.41 1.95 -31.37
CA TRP A 141 1.61 2.37 -29.98
C TRP A 141 1.52 1.22 -28.98
N GLY A 142 0.62 0.25 -29.20
CA GLY A 142 0.50 -0.95 -28.36
C GLY A 142 1.75 -1.83 -28.42
N LYS A 143 2.39 -1.95 -29.59
CA LYS A 143 3.65 -2.68 -29.76
C LYS A 143 4.82 -2.03 -29.03
N ILE A 144 4.89 -0.70 -29.04
CA ILE A 144 5.94 0.04 -28.33
C ILE A 144 5.76 -0.09 -26.82
N LEU A 145 4.53 0.04 -26.33
CA LEU A 145 4.22 -0.08 -24.90
C LEU A 145 4.47 -1.50 -24.37
N ALA A 146 4.12 -2.55 -25.14
CA ALA A 146 4.34 -3.95 -24.77
C ALA A 146 5.83 -4.38 -24.74
N VAL A 147 6.73 -3.56 -25.29
CA VAL A 147 8.19 -3.80 -25.21
C VAL A 147 8.79 -3.04 -24.01
N LEU A 148 8.14 -1.96 -23.58
CA LEU A 148 8.61 -1.12 -22.47
C LEU A 148 8.07 -1.53 -21.10
N PHE A 149 6.93 -2.22 -21.06
CA PHE A 149 6.24 -2.74 -19.87
C PHE A 149 5.93 -4.22 -20.05
#